data_AF-A0A959JUT6-F1
#
_entry.id   AF-A0A959JUT6-F1
#
_cell.length_a   1.000
_cell.length_b   1.000
_cell.length_c   1.000
_cell.angle_alpha   90.00
_cell.angle_beta   90.00
_cell.angle_gamma   90.00
#
_symmetry.space_group_name_H-M   'P 1'
#
loop_
_entity.id
_entity.type
_entity.pdbx_description
1 polymer ?
#
loop_
_entity_poly.entity_id
_entity_poly.type
_entity_poly.pdbx_seq_one_letter_code
_entity_poly.pdbx_strand_id
1 'polypeptide(L)'
;MSKRVSTNFQEFNLDHYLYSSIPLRFQGVDPAEFEDFIAFLFKQNGYDLVQTSYSADFGADIIVKKDHIKTAVQVKRYFELHKVGVSDINQVIGAQQYYQCDQAMMISTSSYTPAAKQLAVTAGVILWDWERLEKAISDTFLGGQHHLDYYKAYPVDISANNSTTLKLEIAEIYFSDNEDNASRISLRLTNLTDIQQKIKCDLPILLKTNRFQLSAINFSEESFSSGILYPNAMVEVICEFSGRQFSDYDRKDRLLLPIHLLQSQEYLVLEQRLGKVKKECFLVTFYYGRNSVEYTQMIRFRDQILARSVLGCWSIRQYYRWGSVLTAYLADKPLITKLLSPMIRIIVSAVSRIQSKL
;
A
#
# COMPACT_ATOMS: atom_id res chain seq x y z
N MET A 1 -4.47 -28.96 -13.20
CA MET A 1 -4.66 -27.76 -14.05
C MET A 1 -5.51 -26.77 -13.28
N SER A 2 -4.94 -25.64 -12.87
CA SER A 2 -5.67 -24.57 -12.20
C SER A 2 -6.55 -23.87 -13.23
N LYS A 3 -7.86 -23.74 -12.99
CA LYS A 3 -8.72 -22.84 -13.77
C LYS A 3 -8.22 -21.41 -13.50
N ARG A 4 -7.75 -20.70 -14.54
CA ARG A 4 -7.45 -19.25 -14.46
C ARG A 4 -8.71 -18.56 -13.96
N VAL A 5 -8.63 -17.87 -12.83
CA VAL A 5 -9.71 -17.04 -12.32
C VAL A 5 -9.61 -15.73 -13.09
N SER A 6 -10.57 -15.46 -13.98
CA SER A 6 -10.64 -14.19 -14.71
C SER A 6 -10.97 -13.05 -13.76
N THR A 7 -10.31 -11.91 -13.91
CA THR A 7 -10.57 -10.72 -13.09
C THR A 7 -11.95 -10.16 -13.44
N ASN A 8 -12.84 -10.04 -12.45
CA ASN A 8 -14.16 -9.48 -12.65
C ASN A 8 -14.14 -7.95 -12.49
N PHE A 9 -13.92 -7.24 -13.60
CA PHE A 9 -13.93 -5.77 -13.61
C PHE A 9 -15.31 -5.13 -13.34
N GLN A 10 -16.40 -5.90 -13.20
CA GLN A 10 -17.72 -5.36 -12.82
C GLN A 10 -17.85 -5.11 -11.30
N GLU A 11 -17.04 -5.78 -10.48
CA GLU A 11 -17.04 -5.64 -9.01
C GLU A 11 -15.81 -4.84 -8.52
N PHE A 12 -15.03 -4.31 -9.46
CA PHE A 12 -13.74 -3.68 -9.22
C PHE A 12 -13.86 -2.16 -9.21
N ASN A 13 -13.07 -1.47 -8.37
CA ASN A 13 -13.00 -0.01 -8.40
C ASN A 13 -12.20 0.45 -9.63
N LEU A 14 -12.91 0.55 -10.76
CA LEU A 14 -12.34 0.85 -12.07
C LEU A 14 -11.63 2.22 -12.09
N ASP A 15 -12.20 3.24 -11.45
CA ASP A 15 -11.61 4.58 -11.39
C ASP A 15 -10.24 4.55 -10.71
N HIS A 16 -10.11 3.85 -9.59
CA HIS A 16 -8.82 3.71 -8.94
C HIS A 16 -7.83 2.91 -9.79
N TYR A 17 -8.27 1.80 -10.37
CA TYR A 17 -7.40 0.98 -11.22
C TYR A 17 -6.83 1.76 -12.39
N LEU A 18 -7.69 2.50 -13.11
CA LEU A 18 -7.27 3.33 -14.22
C LEU A 18 -6.36 4.46 -13.75
N TYR A 19 -6.67 5.09 -12.60
CA TYR A 19 -5.84 6.11 -11.99
C TYR A 19 -4.41 5.61 -11.68
N SER A 20 -4.27 4.41 -11.13
CA SER A 20 -2.96 3.83 -10.80
C SER A 20 -2.22 3.27 -12.02
N SER A 21 -2.96 2.75 -13.01
CA SER A 21 -2.37 1.95 -14.10
C SER A 21 -2.02 2.78 -15.34
N ILE A 22 -2.86 3.74 -15.73
CA ILE A 22 -2.64 4.53 -16.96
C ILE A 22 -1.32 5.30 -16.92
N PRO A 23 -0.97 6.05 -15.84
CA PRO A 23 0.29 6.82 -15.82
C PRO A 23 1.54 5.96 -15.96
N LEU A 24 1.44 4.68 -15.58
CA LEU A 24 2.51 3.70 -15.66
C LEU A 24 2.38 2.77 -16.87
N ARG A 25 1.48 3.05 -17.82
CA ARG A 25 1.19 2.16 -18.97
C ARG A 25 1.01 0.70 -18.55
N PHE A 26 0.27 0.50 -17.45
CA PHE A 26 -0.04 -0.81 -16.86
C PHE A 26 1.17 -1.62 -16.41
N GLN A 27 2.38 -1.06 -16.30
CA GLN A 27 3.58 -1.86 -15.97
C GLN A 27 3.53 -2.56 -14.60
N GLY A 28 2.72 -2.05 -13.67
CA GLY A 28 2.48 -2.67 -12.36
C GLY A 28 1.33 -3.68 -12.31
N VAL A 29 0.69 -3.97 -13.45
CA VAL A 29 -0.44 -4.89 -13.59
C VAL A 29 0.06 -6.24 -14.10
N ASP A 30 -0.50 -7.34 -13.61
CA ASP A 30 -0.15 -8.68 -14.11
C ASP A 30 -0.50 -8.80 -15.62
N PRO A 31 0.33 -9.45 -16.47
CA PRO A 31 0.02 -9.59 -17.89
C PRO A 31 -1.35 -10.21 -18.18
N ALA A 32 -1.78 -11.22 -17.40
CA ALA A 32 -3.09 -11.84 -17.55
C ALA A 32 -4.22 -10.90 -17.11
N GLU A 33 -4.01 -10.13 -16.04
CA GLU A 33 -4.96 -9.08 -15.65
C GLU A 33 -5.09 -7.99 -16.72
N PHE A 34 -3.98 -7.61 -17.36
CA PHE A 34 -4.01 -6.66 -18.47
C PHE A 34 -4.77 -7.21 -19.68
N GLU A 35 -4.60 -8.49 -20.04
CA GLU A 35 -5.42 -9.16 -21.06
C GLU A 35 -6.91 -9.13 -20.70
N ASP A 36 -7.25 -9.45 -19.44
CA ASP A 36 -8.62 -9.41 -18.96
C ASP A 36 -9.21 -7.97 -19.04
N PHE A 37 -8.39 -6.95 -18.75
CA PHE A 37 -8.77 -5.55 -18.90
C PHE A 37 -9.02 -5.17 -20.35
N ILE A 38 -8.17 -5.61 -21.29
CA ILE A 38 -8.40 -5.37 -22.73
C ILE A 38 -9.69 -6.06 -23.19
N ALA A 39 -9.94 -7.29 -22.74
CA ALA A 39 -11.20 -7.98 -23.03
C ALA A 39 -12.41 -7.21 -22.48
N PHE A 40 -12.29 -6.65 -21.27
CA PHE A 40 -13.31 -5.79 -20.68
C PHE A 40 -13.51 -4.50 -21.49
N LEU A 41 -12.43 -3.82 -21.91
CA LEU A 41 -12.49 -2.63 -22.77
C LEU A 41 -13.26 -2.93 -24.07
N PHE A 42 -12.99 -4.06 -24.73
CA PHE A 42 -13.74 -4.48 -25.91
C PHE A 42 -15.22 -4.70 -25.62
N LYS A 43 -15.53 -5.38 -24.52
CA LYS A 43 -16.93 -5.61 -24.10
C LYS A 43 -17.67 -4.30 -23.88
N GLN A 44 -17.05 -3.31 -23.23
CA GLN A 44 -17.63 -1.98 -23.03
C GLN A 44 -17.85 -1.21 -24.34
N ASN A 45 -17.08 -1.55 -25.38
CA ASN A 45 -17.24 -1.01 -26.73
C ASN A 45 -18.15 -1.85 -27.63
N GLY A 46 -18.96 -2.75 -27.05
CA GLY A 46 -19.99 -3.52 -27.75
C GLY A 46 -19.46 -4.70 -28.57
N TYR A 47 -18.31 -5.26 -28.19
CA TYR A 47 -17.81 -6.51 -28.75
C TYR A 47 -18.23 -7.71 -27.89
N ASP A 48 -18.53 -8.82 -28.54
CA ASP A 48 -18.72 -10.11 -27.89
C ASP A 48 -17.37 -10.83 -27.74
N LEU A 49 -17.12 -11.39 -26.56
CA LEU A 49 -15.97 -12.24 -26.30
C LEU A 49 -16.29 -13.68 -26.72
N VAL A 50 -15.50 -14.24 -27.64
CA VAL A 50 -15.66 -15.62 -28.09
C VAL A 50 -14.76 -16.50 -27.22
N GLN A 51 -15.34 -17.36 -26.38
CA GLN A 51 -14.57 -18.34 -25.61
C GLN A 51 -13.82 -19.27 -26.57
N THR A 52 -12.49 -19.29 -26.48
CA THR A 52 -11.68 -20.29 -27.15
C THR A 52 -11.77 -21.59 -26.36
N SER A 53 -12.04 -22.69 -27.06
CA SER A 53 -12.00 -24.02 -26.46
C SER A 53 -10.57 -24.34 -26.03
N TYR A 54 -10.34 -24.26 -24.73
CA TYR A 54 -9.27 -24.92 -23.98
C TYR A 54 -7.86 -24.90 -24.59
N SER A 55 -6.98 -24.09 -23.98
CA SER A 55 -5.58 -24.47 -23.72
C SER A 55 -4.73 -24.84 -24.96
N ALA A 56 -4.27 -23.84 -25.73
CA ALA A 56 -2.96 -23.86 -26.40
C ALA A 56 -2.64 -22.54 -27.14
N ASP A 57 -1.41 -22.07 -26.93
CA ASP A 57 -0.80 -20.84 -27.41
C ASP A 57 -0.62 -20.76 -28.93
N PHE A 58 -1.70 -20.48 -29.67
CA PHE A 58 -1.60 -20.19 -31.11
C PHE A 58 -1.43 -18.70 -31.43
N GLY A 59 -1.04 -17.87 -30.44
CA GLY A 59 -0.64 -16.48 -30.66
C GLY A 59 -1.77 -15.44 -30.72
N ALA A 60 -2.92 -15.72 -30.10
CA ALA A 60 -3.92 -14.70 -29.76
C ALA A 60 -4.36 -14.89 -28.31
N ASP A 61 -4.44 -13.78 -27.57
CA ASP A 61 -4.85 -13.77 -26.17
C ASP A 61 -6.38 -13.62 -26.05
N ILE A 62 -7.01 -12.90 -27.00
CA ILE A 62 -8.45 -12.63 -26.99
C ILE A 62 -9.02 -12.80 -28.40
N ILE A 63 -10.19 -13.42 -28.51
CA ILE A 63 -11.00 -13.42 -29.74
C ILE A 63 -12.25 -12.59 -29.48
N VAL A 64 -12.43 -11.53 -30.28
CA VAL A 64 -13.59 -10.64 -30.19
C VAL A 64 -14.44 -10.73 -31.46
N LYS A 65 -15.72 -10.43 -31.33
CA LYS A 65 -16.64 -10.34 -32.48
C LYS A 65 -17.52 -9.10 -32.37
N LYS A 66 -17.67 -8.36 -33.47
CA LYS A 66 -18.61 -7.24 -33.58
C LYS A 66 -19.09 -7.12 -35.02
N ASP A 67 -20.38 -6.88 -35.21
CA ASP A 67 -21.00 -6.73 -36.54
C ASP A 67 -20.65 -7.87 -37.50
N HIS A 68 -20.68 -9.11 -36.97
CA HIS A 68 -20.31 -10.36 -37.66
C HIS A 68 -18.82 -10.54 -38.00
N ILE A 69 -17.97 -9.55 -37.75
CA ILE A 69 -16.52 -9.62 -37.97
C ILE A 69 -15.85 -10.23 -36.73
N LYS A 70 -15.10 -11.31 -36.92
CA LYS A 70 -14.31 -11.98 -35.90
C LYS A 70 -12.86 -11.51 -35.98
N THR A 71 -12.29 -11.06 -34.86
CA THR A 71 -10.93 -10.52 -34.79
C THR A 71 -10.10 -11.32 -33.79
N ALA A 72 -8.92 -11.77 -34.23
CA ALA A 72 -7.90 -12.31 -33.34
C ALA A 72 -7.06 -11.17 -32.76
N VAL A 73 -6.97 -11.08 -31.44
CA VAL A 73 -6.26 -10.01 -30.73
C VAL A 73 -5.10 -10.60 -29.93
N GLN A 74 -3.89 -10.12 -30.20
CA GLN A 74 -2.73 -10.34 -29.35
C GLN A 74 -2.42 -9.04 -28.58
N VAL A 75 -2.15 -9.18 -27.29
CA VAL A 75 -1.83 -8.13 -26.35
C VAL A 75 -0.37 -8.29 -25.90
N LYS A 76 0.40 -7.20 -25.90
CA LYS A 76 1.78 -7.17 -25.40
C LYS A 76 2.00 -6.01 -24.46
N ARG A 77 2.10 -6.32 -23.17
CA ARG A 77 2.46 -5.36 -22.12
C ARG A 77 3.99 -5.21 -22.02
N TYR A 78 4.56 -4.43 -22.94
CA TYR A 78 6.00 -4.15 -22.96
C TYR A 78 6.34 -2.79 -22.38
N PHE A 79 7.52 -2.68 -21.79
CA PHE A 79 8.12 -1.40 -21.43
C PHE A 79 8.37 -0.56 -22.69
N GLU A 80 8.34 0.76 -22.56
CA GLU A 80 8.48 1.70 -23.68
C GLU A 80 9.76 1.50 -24.52
N LEU A 81 10.86 1.09 -23.89
CA LEU A 81 12.13 0.81 -24.56
C LEU A 81 12.13 -0.53 -25.33
N HIS A 82 11.20 -1.45 -25.01
CA HIS A 82 11.06 -2.73 -25.67
C HIS A 82 9.97 -2.64 -26.74
N LYS A 83 10.38 -2.53 -28.00
CA LYS A 83 9.46 -2.40 -29.14
C LYS A 83 8.96 -3.75 -29.62
N VAL A 84 7.72 -3.79 -30.08
CA VAL A 84 7.12 -4.98 -30.70
C VAL A 84 7.79 -5.26 -32.05
N GLY A 85 8.21 -6.51 -32.23
CA GLY A 85 9.01 -6.97 -33.36
C GLY A 85 8.20 -7.70 -34.43
N VAL A 86 8.87 -8.08 -35.51
CA VAL A 86 8.28 -8.86 -36.62
C VAL A 86 7.75 -10.21 -36.14
N SER A 87 8.43 -10.84 -35.18
CA SER A 87 8.01 -12.13 -34.59
C SER A 87 6.62 -12.05 -33.97
N ASP A 88 6.33 -10.98 -33.23
CA ASP A 88 5.03 -10.79 -32.59
C ASP A 88 3.91 -10.62 -33.62
N ILE A 89 4.17 -9.89 -34.70
CA ILE A 89 3.20 -9.71 -35.79
C ILE A 89 2.92 -11.05 -36.50
N ASN A 90 3.94 -11.88 -36.71
CA ASN A 90 3.73 -13.21 -37.28
C ASN A 90 2.89 -14.13 -36.39
N GLN A 91 3.01 -14.01 -35.06
CA GLN A 91 2.19 -14.80 -34.12
C GLN A 91 0.70 -14.49 -34.31
N VAL A 92 0.32 -13.22 -34.34
CA VAL A 92 -1.10 -12.85 -34.48
C VAL A 92 -1.65 -13.17 -35.87
N ILE A 93 -0.82 -13.11 -36.92
CA ILE A 93 -1.21 -13.59 -38.26
C ILE A 93 -1.48 -15.09 -38.22
N GLY A 94 -0.63 -15.87 -37.56
CA GLY A 94 -0.85 -17.31 -37.36
C GLY A 94 -2.15 -17.58 -36.60
N ALA A 95 -2.41 -16.81 -35.55
CA ALA A 95 -3.63 -16.93 -34.76
C ALA A 95 -4.88 -16.61 -35.57
N GLN A 96 -4.84 -15.56 -36.39
CA GLN A 96 -5.95 -15.20 -37.28
C GLN A 96 -6.33 -16.38 -38.19
N GLN A 97 -5.35 -17.04 -38.80
CA GLN A 97 -5.59 -18.20 -39.66
C GLN A 97 -6.12 -19.39 -38.86
N TYR A 98 -5.49 -19.70 -37.73
CA TYR A 98 -5.87 -20.84 -36.89
C TYR A 98 -7.30 -20.72 -36.38
N TYR A 99 -7.67 -19.55 -35.86
CA TYR A 99 -9.01 -19.29 -35.32
C TYR A 99 -10.04 -18.87 -36.39
N GLN A 100 -9.67 -18.86 -37.67
CA GLN A 100 -10.51 -18.45 -38.79
C GLN A 100 -11.16 -17.07 -38.55
N CYS A 101 -10.33 -16.10 -38.15
CA CYS A 101 -10.77 -14.73 -37.90
C CYS A 101 -10.66 -13.90 -39.19
N ASP A 102 -11.63 -13.02 -39.41
CA ASP A 102 -11.65 -12.08 -40.54
C ASP A 102 -10.51 -11.05 -40.43
N GLN A 103 -10.10 -10.72 -39.20
CA GLN A 103 -9.09 -9.71 -38.92
C GLN A 103 -8.10 -10.16 -37.84
N ALA A 104 -6.93 -9.53 -37.85
CA ALA A 104 -5.91 -9.61 -36.80
C ALA A 104 -5.68 -8.24 -36.18
N MET A 105 -5.42 -8.20 -34.88
CA MET A 105 -5.08 -6.99 -34.15
C MET A 105 -3.96 -7.24 -33.14
N MET A 106 -2.97 -6.36 -33.11
CA MET A 106 -1.93 -6.34 -32.10
C MET A 106 -2.09 -5.08 -31.25
N ILE A 107 -2.17 -5.24 -29.93
CA ILE A 107 -2.27 -4.16 -28.95
C ILE A 107 -1.02 -4.16 -28.08
N SER A 108 -0.39 -3.01 -27.87
CA SER A 108 0.77 -2.90 -26.98
C SER A 108 0.79 -1.62 -26.17
N THR A 109 1.37 -1.70 -24.97
CA THR A 109 1.74 -0.53 -24.14
C THR A 109 3.05 0.14 -24.58
N SER A 110 3.69 -0.39 -25.63
CA SER A 110 4.91 0.13 -26.24
C SER A 110 4.67 0.51 -27.71
N SER A 111 5.75 0.78 -28.43
CA SER A 111 5.73 1.10 -29.86
C SER A 111 6.20 -0.08 -30.71
N TYR A 112 5.96 0.01 -32.03
CA TYR A 112 6.35 -1.01 -33.00
C TYR A 112 7.64 -0.63 -33.73
N THR A 113 8.47 -1.63 -34.03
CA THR A 113 9.61 -1.45 -34.94
C THR A 113 9.13 -1.10 -36.35
N PRO A 114 9.92 -0.36 -37.17
CA PRO A 114 9.55 -0.04 -38.55
C PRO A 114 9.22 -1.28 -39.39
N ALA A 115 9.99 -2.36 -39.23
CA ALA A 115 9.74 -3.63 -39.92
C ALA A 115 8.41 -4.27 -39.49
N ALA A 116 8.07 -4.25 -38.20
CA ALA A 116 6.78 -4.74 -37.70
C ALA A 116 5.61 -3.92 -38.28
N LYS A 117 5.74 -2.58 -38.33
CA LYS A 117 4.72 -1.71 -38.96
C LYS A 117 4.53 -2.05 -40.44
N GLN A 118 5.61 -2.23 -41.19
CA GLN A 118 5.54 -2.58 -42.61
C GLN A 118 4.86 -3.94 -42.84
N LEU A 119 5.22 -4.95 -42.04
CA LEU A 119 4.57 -6.27 -42.11
C LEU A 119 3.08 -6.18 -41.77
N ALA A 120 2.72 -5.47 -40.70
CA ALA A 120 1.34 -5.30 -40.28
C ALA A 120 0.48 -4.66 -41.37
N VAL A 121 0.97 -3.60 -42.04
CA VAL A 121 0.28 -2.98 -43.18
C VAL A 121 0.09 -3.97 -44.32
N THR A 122 1.12 -4.77 -44.64
CA THR A 122 1.09 -5.73 -45.74
C THR A 122 0.11 -6.88 -45.46
N ALA A 123 0.05 -7.34 -44.22
CA ALA A 123 -0.79 -8.45 -43.78
C ALA A 123 -2.20 -8.02 -43.31
N GLY A 124 -2.50 -6.72 -43.29
CA GLY A 124 -3.78 -6.20 -42.81
C GLY A 124 -4.00 -6.32 -41.29
N VAL A 125 -2.91 -6.35 -40.51
CA VAL A 125 -2.97 -6.40 -39.04
C VAL A 125 -3.20 -5.00 -38.48
N ILE A 126 -4.24 -4.86 -37.67
CA ILE A 126 -4.55 -3.59 -36.99
C ILE A 126 -3.58 -3.40 -35.82
N LEU A 127 -2.91 -2.25 -35.76
CA LEU A 127 -1.98 -1.91 -34.68
C LEU A 127 -2.57 -0.87 -33.73
N TRP A 128 -2.50 -1.16 -32.44
CA TRP A 128 -2.75 -0.21 -31.34
C TRP A 128 -1.49 -0.10 -30.50
N ASP A 129 -0.75 0.99 -30.69
CA ASP A 129 0.30 1.42 -29.77
C ASP A 129 -0.32 2.08 -28.53
N TRP A 130 0.55 2.53 -27.62
CA TRP A 130 0.11 3.17 -26.37
C TRP A 130 -0.85 4.33 -26.64
N GLU A 131 -0.53 5.23 -27.56
CA GLU A 131 -1.34 6.42 -27.84
C GLU A 131 -2.76 6.05 -28.29
N ARG A 132 -2.87 5.04 -29.15
CA ARG A 132 -4.18 4.55 -29.62
C ARG A 132 -4.95 3.82 -28.51
N LEU A 133 -4.27 3.02 -27.71
CA LEU A 133 -4.88 2.31 -26.58
C LEU A 133 -5.37 3.30 -25.51
N GLU A 134 -4.53 4.25 -25.11
CA GLU A 134 -4.86 5.29 -24.14
C GLU A 134 -6.06 6.12 -24.60
N LYS A 135 -6.11 6.46 -25.89
CA LYS A 135 -7.28 7.14 -26.46
C LYS A 135 -8.54 6.29 -26.35
N ALA A 136 -8.48 5.01 -26.70
CA ALA A 136 -9.64 4.12 -26.58
C ALA A 136 -10.13 3.99 -25.12
N ILE A 137 -9.21 3.90 -24.16
CA ILE A 137 -9.52 3.92 -22.72
C ILE A 137 -10.19 5.23 -22.33
N SER A 138 -9.64 6.35 -22.78
CA SER A 138 -10.16 7.70 -22.49
C SER A 138 -11.57 7.90 -23.06
N ASP A 139 -11.80 7.50 -24.30
CA ASP A 139 -13.11 7.59 -24.96
C ASP A 139 -14.14 6.70 -24.26
N THR A 140 -13.73 5.54 -23.75
CA THR A 140 -14.65 4.58 -23.11
C THR A 140 -14.99 4.96 -21.67
N PHE A 141 -13.99 5.37 -20.88
CA PHE A 141 -14.12 5.50 -19.42
C PHE A 141 -13.98 6.93 -18.90
N LEU A 142 -13.31 7.81 -19.64
CA LEU A 142 -12.95 9.16 -19.17
C LEU A 142 -13.65 10.27 -19.97
N GLY A 143 -14.74 9.94 -20.66
CA GLY A 143 -15.51 10.88 -21.47
C GLY A 143 -14.72 11.54 -22.61
N GLY A 144 -13.70 10.84 -23.13
CA GLY A 144 -12.82 11.33 -24.18
C GLY A 144 -11.75 12.34 -23.72
N GLN A 145 -11.63 12.58 -22.41
CA GLN A 145 -10.62 13.48 -21.86
C GLN A 145 -9.31 12.74 -21.61
N HIS A 146 -8.19 13.46 -21.72
CA HIS A 146 -6.90 12.93 -21.30
C HIS A 146 -6.91 12.63 -19.79
N HIS A 147 -6.30 11.51 -19.39
CA HIS A 147 -6.41 11.01 -18.01
C HIS A 147 -5.95 12.02 -16.95
N LEU A 148 -4.91 12.81 -17.22
CA LEU A 148 -4.45 13.87 -16.30
C LEU A 148 -5.50 14.97 -16.07
N ASP A 149 -6.25 15.35 -17.10
CA ASP A 149 -7.28 16.38 -17.00
C ASP A 149 -8.53 15.84 -16.30
N TYR A 150 -8.92 14.61 -16.65
CA TYR A 150 -10.03 13.91 -16.03
C TYR A 150 -9.83 13.80 -14.51
N TYR A 151 -8.69 13.27 -14.06
CA TYR A 151 -8.44 13.07 -12.62
C TYR A 151 -8.10 14.36 -11.86
N LYS A 152 -7.80 15.45 -12.56
CA LYS A 152 -7.72 16.78 -11.94
C LYS A 152 -9.12 17.32 -11.63
N ALA A 153 -10.10 17.06 -12.49
CA ALA A 153 -11.50 17.44 -12.29
C ALA A 153 -12.22 16.49 -11.32
N TYR A 154 -11.90 15.20 -11.39
CA TYR A 154 -12.49 14.12 -10.60
C TYR A 154 -11.38 13.40 -9.81
N PRO A 155 -10.87 14.02 -8.72
CA PRO A 155 -9.78 13.44 -7.94
C PRO A 155 -10.23 12.12 -7.31
N VAL A 156 -9.46 11.06 -7.56
CA VAL A 156 -9.63 9.77 -6.91
C VAL A 156 -9.00 9.83 -5.52
N ASP A 157 -9.75 9.43 -4.49
CA ASP A 157 -9.20 9.33 -3.14
C ASP A 157 -8.29 8.10 -3.02
N ILE A 158 -6.99 8.31 -3.25
CA ILE A 158 -5.95 7.27 -3.14
C ILE A 158 -5.75 6.86 -1.67
N SER A 159 -6.19 7.67 -0.70
CA SER A 159 -6.10 7.29 0.72
C SER A 159 -7.07 6.17 1.10
N ALA A 160 -8.08 5.91 0.27
CA ALA A 160 -9.00 4.80 0.41
C ALA A 160 -8.45 3.45 -0.09
N ASN A 161 -7.30 3.45 -0.82
CA ASN A 161 -6.77 2.27 -1.49
C ASN A 161 -5.31 1.90 -1.11
N ASN A 162 -4.97 2.03 0.17
CA ASN A 162 -4.31 0.89 0.79
C ASN A 162 -5.39 -0.20 0.81
N SER A 163 -5.35 -1.12 -0.15
CA SER A 163 -6.29 -2.25 -0.30
C SER A 163 -6.93 -2.61 1.03
N THR A 164 -8.24 -2.39 1.16
CA THR A 164 -9.05 -2.66 2.36
C THR A 164 -9.05 -4.14 2.76
N THR A 165 -8.17 -4.94 2.20
CA THR A 165 -7.94 -6.34 2.50
C THR A 165 -7.07 -6.53 3.74
N LEU A 166 -6.04 -5.71 3.92
CA LEU A 166 -5.15 -5.76 5.07
C LEU A 166 -5.07 -4.41 5.75
N LYS A 167 -5.28 -4.39 7.06
CA LYS A 167 -5.16 -3.20 7.90
C LYS A 167 -3.91 -3.28 8.75
N LEU A 168 -3.11 -2.22 8.75
CA LEU A 168 -1.95 -2.07 9.60
C LEU A 168 -2.20 -1.04 10.69
N GLU A 169 -1.95 -1.42 11.94
CA GLU A 169 -1.98 -0.51 13.08
C GLU A 169 -0.67 -0.63 13.88
N ILE A 170 -0.20 0.48 14.45
CA ILE A 170 0.88 0.44 15.43
C ILE A 170 0.26 0.09 16.78
N ALA A 171 0.66 -1.05 17.35
CA ALA A 171 0.25 -1.42 18.70
C ALA A 171 1.08 -0.66 19.73
N GLU A 172 2.40 -0.83 19.71
CA GLU A 172 3.31 -0.29 20.71
C GLU A 172 4.69 0.02 20.12
N ILE A 173 5.40 0.98 20.72
CA ILE A 173 6.79 1.28 20.39
C ILE A 173 7.61 1.22 21.68
N TYR A 174 8.64 0.40 21.66
CA TYR A 174 9.58 0.22 22.76
C TYR A 174 10.92 0.84 22.38
N PHE A 175 11.29 1.87 23.12
CA PHE A 175 12.59 2.51 23.00
C PHE A 175 13.58 1.83 23.91
N SER A 176 14.73 1.48 23.35
CA SER A 176 15.90 1.16 24.15
C SER A 176 16.64 2.45 24.49
N ASP A 177 16.93 2.66 25.77
CA ASP A 177 17.74 3.79 26.25
C ASP A 177 19.24 3.53 26.09
N ASN A 178 19.65 2.30 25.75
CA ASN A 178 21.04 1.93 25.44
C ASN A 178 21.26 1.92 23.93
N GLU A 179 22.31 2.60 23.46
CA GLU A 179 22.70 2.67 22.05
C GLU A 179 22.93 1.31 21.39
N ASP A 180 23.32 0.31 22.19
CA ASP A 180 23.65 -1.04 21.74
C ASP A 180 22.43 -1.97 21.65
N ASN A 181 21.27 -1.54 22.14
CA ASN A 181 20.05 -2.34 22.19
C ASN A 181 19.03 -1.84 21.15
N ALA A 182 18.36 -2.76 20.47
CA ALA A 182 17.42 -2.44 19.40
C ALA A 182 16.12 -1.82 19.96
N SER A 183 15.61 -0.79 19.28
CA SER A 183 14.25 -0.29 19.50
C SER A 183 13.26 -1.19 18.76
N ARG A 184 12.10 -1.46 19.36
CA ARG A 184 11.10 -2.36 18.77
C ARG A 184 9.82 -1.62 18.44
N ILE A 185 9.22 -1.94 17.29
CA ILE A 185 7.87 -1.51 16.95
C ILE A 185 7.01 -2.77 16.81
N SER A 186 5.93 -2.83 17.59
CA SER A 186 4.89 -3.84 17.44
C SER A 186 3.77 -3.31 16.56
N LEU A 187 3.43 -4.09 15.54
CA LEU A 187 2.39 -3.81 14.56
C LEU A 187 1.31 -4.88 14.63
N ARG A 188 0.06 -4.45 14.45
CA ARG A 188 -1.08 -5.34 14.24
C ARG A 188 -1.43 -5.33 12.77
N LEU A 189 -1.36 -6.50 12.17
CA LEU A 189 -1.79 -6.74 10.80
C LEU A 189 -3.08 -7.55 10.83
N THR A 190 -4.15 -7.00 10.27
CA THR A 190 -5.48 -7.63 10.26
C THR A 190 -5.93 -7.90 8.84
N ASN A 191 -6.38 -9.13 8.56
CA ASN A 191 -7.08 -9.43 7.32
C ASN A 191 -8.55 -9.06 7.46
N LEU A 192 -8.99 -8.05 6.71
CA LEU A 192 -10.36 -7.54 6.69
C LEU A 192 -11.24 -8.25 5.64
N THR A 193 -10.69 -9.22 4.91
CA THR A 193 -11.45 -9.99 3.91
C THR A 193 -12.09 -11.24 4.51
N ASP A 194 -13.10 -11.76 3.81
CA ASP A 194 -13.73 -13.05 4.12
C ASP A 194 -12.97 -14.26 3.56
N ILE A 195 -11.77 -14.05 2.98
CA ILE A 195 -10.93 -15.11 2.41
C ILE A 195 -9.56 -15.18 3.10
N GLN A 196 -8.97 -16.37 3.16
CA GLN A 196 -7.61 -16.52 3.72
C GLN A 196 -6.57 -15.95 2.75
N GLN A 197 -5.57 -15.24 3.27
CA GLN A 197 -4.49 -14.67 2.48
C GLN A 197 -3.16 -15.31 2.87
N LYS A 198 -2.40 -15.79 1.89
CA LYS A 198 -1.03 -16.25 2.11
C LYS A 198 -0.07 -15.09 1.87
N ILE A 199 0.62 -14.65 2.91
CA ILE A 199 1.40 -13.41 2.90
C ILE A 199 2.83 -13.64 3.37
N LYS A 200 3.75 -12.79 2.89
CA LYS A 200 5.12 -12.67 3.39
C LYS A 200 5.45 -11.20 3.57
N CYS A 201 5.87 -10.82 4.77
CA CYS A 201 6.30 -9.46 5.10
C CYS A 201 7.79 -9.28 4.81
N ASP A 202 8.13 -8.18 4.17
CA ASP A 202 9.51 -7.69 4.11
C ASP A 202 9.80 -6.80 5.32
N LEU A 203 11.09 -6.60 5.59
CA LEU A 203 11.53 -5.77 6.71
C LEU A 203 10.91 -4.36 6.62
N PRO A 204 10.28 -3.88 7.71
CA PRO A 204 9.64 -2.58 7.71
C PRO A 204 10.62 -1.44 7.45
N ILE A 205 10.14 -0.41 6.76
CA ILE A 205 10.91 0.77 6.40
C ILE A 205 10.33 1.97 7.14
N LEU A 206 11.18 2.69 7.86
CA LEU A 206 10.84 4.00 8.42
C LEU A 206 11.29 5.11 7.45
N LEU A 207 10.32 5.86 6.94
CA LEU A 207 10.54 7.09 6.18
C LEU A 207 10.41 8.30 7.10
N LYS A 208 11.55 8.95 7.35
CA LYS A 208 11.63 10.14 8.19
C LYS A 208 11.21 11.39 7.41
N THR A 209 10.69 12.39 8.12
CA THR A 209 10.32 13.70 7.54
C THR A 209 11.47 14.43 6.85
N ASN A 210 12.69 14.24 7.35
CA ASN A 210 13.93 14.77 6.76
C ASN A 210 14.39 13.99 5.51
N ARG A 211 13.53 13.12 4.95
CA ARG A 211 13.76 12.27 3.77
C ARG A 211 14.79 11.16 3.95
N PHE A 212 15.19 10.86 5.18
CA PHE A 212 16.00 9.66 5.46
C PHE A 212 15.13 8.40 5.49
N GLN A 213 15.64 7.34 4.90
CA GLN A 213 15.04 6.01 4.92
C GLN A 213 15.86 5.09 5.82
N LEU A 214 15.18 4.40 6.73
CA LEU A 214 15.80 3.41 7.63
C LEU A 214 15.06 2.08 7.48
N SER A 215 15.80 1.00 7.28
CA SER A 215 15.24 -0.36 7.32
C SER A 215 15.29 -0.90 8.74
N ALA A 216 14.30 -1.70 9.12
CA ALA A 216 14.43 -2.59 10.27
C ALA A 216 15.62 -3.54 10.03
N ILE A 217 16.31 -3.91 11.12
CA ILE A 217 17.43 -4.85 11.12
C ILE A 217 16.90 -6.27 11.03
N ASN A 218 15.86 -6.57 11.83
CA ASN A 218 15.28 -7.91 11.90
C ASN A 218 13.83 -7.87 12.35
N PHE A 219 13.14 -8.99 12.17
CA PHE A 219 11.93 -9.32 12.92
C PHE A 219 12.33 -9.96 14.26
N SER A 220 11.50 -9.78 15.29
CA SER A 220 11.68 -10.51 16.56
C SER A 220 11.37 -12.00 16.37
N GLU A 221 11.99 -12.87 17.18
CA GLU A 221 11.88 -14.34 17.03
C GLU A 221 10.43 -14.85 17.13
N GLU A 222 9.58 -14.20 17.92
CA GLU A 222 8.18 -14.57 18.11
C GLU A 222 7.22 -13.85 17.15
N SER A 223 7.74 -13.05 16.22
CA SER A 223 6.92 -12.19 15.37
C SER A 223 6.47 -12.89 14.09
N PHE A 224 5.25 -12.58 13.65
CA PHE A 224 4.76 -13.04 12.36
C PHE A 224 5.53 -12.34 11.23
N SER A 225 6.20 -13.12 10.39
CA SER A 225 6.89 -12.62 9.19
C SER A 225 6.36 -13.22 7.89
N SER A 226 5.79 -14.43 7.93
CA SER A 226 5.23 -15.10 6.75
C SER A 226 4.27 -16.19 7.18
N GLY A 227 3.18 -16.38 6.43
CA GLY A 227 2.20 -17.43 6.74
C GLY A 227 0.85 -17.21 6.10
N ILE A 228 -0.17 -17.92 6.60
CA ILE A 228 -1.57 -17.75 6.21
C ILE A 228 -2.25 -16.86 7.25
N LEU A 229 -2.90 -15.80 6.79
CA LEU A 229 -3.74 -14.92 7.60
C LEU A 229 -5.20 -15.20 7.28
N TYR A 230 -5.91 -15.80 8.23
CA TYR A 230 -7.31 -16.19 8.06
C TYR A 230 -8.25 -14.97 8.01
N PRO A 231 -9.48 -15.15 7.49
CA PRO A 231 -10.49 -14.10 7.46
C PRO A 231 -10.70 -13.46 8.84
N ASN A 232 -10.73 -12.12 8.90
CA ASN A 232 -10.92 -11.34 10.13
C ASN A 232 -9.89 -11.62 11.25
N ALA A 233 -8.82 -12.37 10.95
CA ALA A 233 -7.76 -12.67 11.90
C ALA A 233 -6.71 -11.57 11.94
N MET A 234 -6.03 -11.47 13.07
CA MET A 234 -4.98 -10.51 13.34
C MET A 234 -3.72 -11.23 13.79
N VAL A 235 -2.58 -10.75 13.31
CA VAL A 235 -1.25 -11.19 13.73
C VAL A 235 -0.41 -10.01 14.18
N GLU A 236 0.56 -10.31 15.05
CA GLU A 236 1.51 -9.32 15.54
C GLU A 236 2.82 -9.43 14.76
N VAL A 237 3.26 -8.30 14.19
CA VAL A 237 4.54 -8.17 13.49
C VAL A 237 5.42 -7.26 14.33
N ILE A 238 6.52 -7.79 14.85
CA ILE A 238 7.43 -7.08 15.74
C ILE A 238 8.75 -6.92 15.02
N CYS A 239 9.13 -5.67 14.74
CA CYS A 239 10.37 -5.35 14.05
C CYS A 239 11.34 -4.58 14.93
N GLU A 240 12.63 -4.80 14.69
CA GLU A 240 13.74 -4.25 15.45
C GLU A 240 14.51 -3.24 14.62
N PHE A 241 14.74 -2.05 15.17
CA PHE A 241 15.52 -0.97 14.59
C PHE A 241 16.76 -0.68 15.43
N SER A 242 17.84 -0.19 14.81
CA SER A 242 19.03 0.24 15.54
C SER A 242 18.68 1.38 16.51
N GLY A 243 19.05 1.24 17.80
CA GLY A 243 18.84 2.28 18.82
C GLY A 243 19.44 3.64 18.42
N ARG A 244 20.64 3.64 17.81
CA ARG A 244 21.32 4.86 17.33
C ARG A 244 20.56 5.62 16.22
N GLN A 245 19.75 4.92 15.43
CA GLN A 245 19.05 5.50 14.28
C GLN A 245 17.63 5.96 14.62
N PHE A 246 17.07 5.44 15.72
CA PHE A 246 15.68 5.64 16.11
C PHE A 246 15.48 6.73 17.18
N SER A 247 16.56 7.33 17.71
CA SER A 247 16.54 8.33 18.79
C SER A 247 15.83 9.66 18.41
N ASP A 248 15.82 10.04 17.13
CA ASP A 248 15.27 11.31 16.62
C ASP A 248 14.03 11.13 15.70
N TYR A 249 13.01 10.36 16.10
CA TYR A 249 11.81 10.17 15.27
C TYR A 249 10.80 11.32 15.40
N ASP A 250 10.13 11.69 14.30
CA ASP A 250 9.07 12.69 14.23
C ASP A 250 7.69 12.03 14.18
N ARG A 251 6.67 12.71 14.69
CA ARG A 251 5.25 12.31 14.64
C ARG A 251 4.70 12.18 13.22
N LYS A 252 5.38 12.82 12.27
CA LYS A 252 5.05 12.79 10.84
C LYS A 252 5.82 11.69 10.10
N ASP A 253 6.74 10.99 10.77
CA ASP A 253 7.43 9.85 10.17
C ASP A 253 6.43 8.74 9.85
N ARG A 254 6.74 8.02 8.78
CA ARG A 254 5.87 7.01 8.20
C ARG A 254 6.57 5.68 8.28
N LEU A 255 5.87 4.69 8.81
CA LEU A 255 6.30 3.31 8.76
C LEU A 255 5.62 2.65 7.56
N LEU A 256 6.41 2.01 6.73
CA LEU A 256 5.97 1.22 5.59
C LEU A 256 6.24 -0.25 5.90
N LEU A 257 5.21 -1.08 5.78
CA LEU A 257 5.32 -2.53 5.82
C LEU A 257 5.05 -3.08 4.42
N PRO A 258 6.08 -3.52 3.69
CA PRO A 258 5.88 -4.20 2.43
C PRO A 258 5.47 -5.65 2.62
N ILE A 259 4.50 -6.11 1.84
CA ILE A 259 3.86 -7.42 1.95
C ILE A 259 3.72 -8.02 0.55
N HIS A 260 4.22 -9.23 0.37
CA HIS A 260 3.98 -10.05 -0.81
C HIS A 260 2.75 -10.92 -0.58
N LEU A 261 1.74 -10.76 -1.43
CA LEU A 261 0.60 -11.68 -1.51
C LEU A 261 1.01 -12.88 -2.37
N LEU A 262 1.34 -14.00 -1.72
CA LEU A 262 1.94 -15.16 -2.37
C LEU A 262 0.98 -15.91 -3.31
N GLN A 263 -0.32 -15.64 -3.21
CA GLN A 263 -1.35 -16.23 -4.09
C GLN A 263 -1.52 -15.47 -5.39
N SER A 264 -1.46 -14.13 -5.36
CA SER A 264 -1.61 -13.26 -6.52
C SER A 264 -0.29 -12.75 -7.09
N GLN A 265 0.84 -13.01 -6.43
CA GLN A 265 2.15 -12.41 -6.72
C GLN A 265 2.15 -10.87 -6.69
N GLU A 266 1.16 -10.27 -6.03
CA GLU A 266 1.07 -8.84 -5.84
C GLU A 266 1.92 -8.36 -4.68
N TYR A 267 2.34 -7.10 -4.79
CA TYR A 267 3.10 -6.41 -3.76
C TYR A 267 2.26 -5.27 -3.18
N LEU A 268 2.02 -5.33 -1.88
CA LEU A 268 1.29 -4.33 -1.12
C LEU A 268 2.25 -3.59 -0.19
N VAL A 269 2.14 -2.27 -0.11
CA VAL A 269 2.87 -1.49 0.91
C VAL A 269 1.84 -0.84 1.82
N LEU A 270 1.75 -1.33 3.05
CA LEU A 270 0.90 -0.72 4.06
C LEU A 270 1.65 0.42 4.74
N GLU A 271 1.10 1.62 4.66
CA GLU A 271 1.64 2.80 5.33
C GLU A 271 0.89 3.06 6.64
N GLN A 272 1.64 3.29 7.72
CA GLN A 272 1.10 3.82 8.96
C GLN A 272 1.95 4.98 9.46
N ARG A 273 1.30 6.10 9.76
CA ARG A 273 1.98 7.22 10.44
C ARG A 273 2.28 6.80 11.88
N LEU A 274 3.45 7.15 12.40
CA LEU A 274 3.79 6.99 13.82
C LEU A 274 2.92 7.85 14.78
N GLY A 275 1.84 8.47 14.27
CA GLY A 275 0.95 9.38 14.99
C GLY A 275 0.47 8.83 16.33
N LYS A 276 0.36 9.73 17.32
CA LYS A 276 -0.08 9.51 18.72
C LYS A 276 0.33 8.14 19.31
N VAL A 277 1.58 7.75 19.15
CA VAL A 277 2.21 6.88 20.16
C VAL A 277 2.12 7.63 21.48
N LYS A 278 1.55 6.97 22.51
CA LYS A 278 1.37 7.53 23.84
C LYS A 278 2.72 8.03 24.31
N LYS A 279 2.97 9.35 24.16
CA LYS A 279 4.18 9.93 24.69
C LYS A 279 4.21 9.61 26.18
N GLU A 280 5.35 9.17 26.66
CA GLU A 280 5.54 8.86 28.07
C GLU A 280 5.18 10.07 28.94
N CYS A 281 4.71 9.85 30.15
CA CYS A 281 4.61 10.94 31.11
C CYS A 281 6.00 11.13 31.73
N PHE A 282 6.93 11.83 31.04
CA PHE A 282 8.34 12.03 31.43
C PHE A 282 8.63 12.02 32.94
N LEU A 283 8.02 12.93 33.71
CA LEU A 283 8.18 13.01 35.17
C LEU A 283 7.64 11.76 35.89
N VAL A 284 6.46 11.28 35.54
CA VAL A 284 5.87 10.10 36.21
C VAL A 284 6.63 8.83 35.85
N THR A 285 7.09 8.70 34.60
CA THR A 285 7.99 7.63 34.17
C THR A 285 9.30 7.68 34.95
N PHE A 286 9.88 8.86 35.15
CA PHE A 286 11.13 9.03 35.88
C PHE A 286 11.00 8.67 37.38
N TYR A 287 9.88 8.97 38.03
CA TYR A 287 9.70 8.70 39.47
C TYR A 287 9.08 7.33 39.79
N TYR A 288 8.25 6.78 38.91
CA TYR A 288 7.47 5.56 39.18
C TYR A 288 7.73 4.43 38.17
N GLY A 289 8.39 4.71 37.05
CA GLY A 289 8.58 3.74 35.97
C GLY A 289 7.34 3.56 35.09
N ARG A 290 7.56 3.02 33.88
CA ARG A 290 6.51 2.84 32.84
C ARG A 290 5.41 1.85 33.24
N ASN A 291 5.72 0.89 34.11
CA ASN A 291 4.78 -0.18 34.51
C ASN A 291 3.98 0.16 35.77
N SER A 292 4.04 1.41 36.24
CA SER A 292 3.33 1.83 37.45
C SER A 292 1.85 2.14 37.21
N VAL A 293 1.05 1.99 38.27
CA VAL A 293 -0.37 2.36 38.25
C VAL A 293 -0.51 3.87 38.06
N GLU A 294 0.39 4.63 38.68
CA GLU A 294 0.50 6.09 38.62
C GLU A 294 0.75 6.57 37.19
N TYR A 295 1.63 5.90 36.44
CA TYR A 295 1.84 6.18 35.02
C TYR A 295 0.56 5.98 34.20
N THR A 296 -0.15 4.88 34.44
CA THR A 296 -1.39 4.56 33.73
C THR A 296 -2.49 5.59 34.03
N GLN A 297 -2.63 6.01 35.29
CA GLN A 297 -3.59 7.03 35.71
C GLN A 297 -3.34 8.38 35.05
N MET A 298 -2.07 8.81 35.01
CA MET A 298 -1.68 10.10 34.44
C MET A 298 -1.86 10.14 32.92
N ILE A 299 -1.62 9.03 32.21
CA ILE A 299 -1.95 8.91 30.79
C ILE A 299 -3.46 9.03 30.57
N ARG A 300 -4.28 8.33 31.35
CA ARG A 300 -5.75 8.43 31.24
C ARG A 300 -6.22 9.86 31.49
N PHE A 301 -5.68 10.54 32.49
CA PHE A 301 -6.03 11.93 32.81
C PHE A 301 -5.69 12.89 31.67
N ARG A 302 -4.49 12.73 31.10
CA ARG A 302 -4.07 13.49 29.92
C ARG A 302 -5.03 13.31 28.76
N ASP A 303 -5.36 12.07 28.42
CA ASP A 303 -6.10 11.74 27.21
C ASP A 303 -7.61 12.00 27.35
N GLN A 304 -8.18 11.75 28.52
CA GLN A 304 -9.63 11.83 28.74
C GLN A 304 -10.08 13.20 29.26
N ILE A 305 -9.21 13.94 29.95
CA ILE A 305 -9.58 15.22 30.59
C ILE A 305 -8.84 16.39 29.95
N LEU A 306 -7.50 16.40 30.01
CA LEU A 306 -6.72 17.55 29.50
C LEU A 306 -6.88 17.73 27.99
N ALA A 307 -6.82 16.65 27.21
CA ALA A 307 -6.92 16.71 25.76
C ALA A 307 -8.29 17.17 25.24
N ARG A 308 -9.34 17.22 26.09
CA ARG A 308 -10.68 17.71 25.71
C ARG A 308 -10.81 19.23 25.77
N SER A 309 -9.85 19.94 26.37
CA SER A 309 -9.90 21.40 26.50
C SER A 309 -8.76 22.08 25.73
N VAL A 310 -9.01 23.30 25.25
CA VAL A 310 -8.00 24.11 24.54
C VAL A 310 -6.80 24.40 25.45
N LEU A 311 -7.06 24.76 26.71
CA LEU A 311 -6.04 25.01 27.72
C LEU A 311 -5.24 23.73 28.06
N GLY A 312 -5.91 22.59 28.18
CA GLY A 312 -5.28 21.30 28.45
C GLY A 312 -4.42 20.81 27.28
N CYS A 313 -4.86 21.02 26.04
CA CYS A 313 -4.04 20.78 24.86
C CYS A 313 -2.77 21.65 24.85
N TRP A 314 -2.87 22.91 25.27
CA TRP A 314 -1.72 23.80 25.38
C TRP A 314 -0.73 23.35 26.46
N SER A 315 -1.20 22.99 27.66
CA SER A 315 -0.35 22.52 28.75
C SER A 315 0.34 21.19 28.43
N ILE A 316 -0.34 20.27 27.74
CA ILE A 316 0.28 19.05 27.20
C ILE A 316 1.45 19.41 26.26
N ARG A 317 1.27 20.39 25.36
CA ARG A 317 2.35 20.79 24.43
C ARG A 317 3.57 21.34 25.18
N GLN A 318 3.35 22.18 26.20
CA GLN A 318 4.46 22.73 26.99
C GLN A 318 5.18 21.65 27.80
N TYR A 319 4.42 20.76 28.44
CA TYR A 319 4.97 19.60 29.14
C TYR A 319 5.86 18.76 28.22
N TYR A 320 5.41 18.48 27.00
CA TYR A 320 6.17 17.69 26.05
C TYR A 320 7.34 18.41 25.37
N ARG A 321 7.36 19.75 25.42
CA ARG A 321 8.47 20.57 24.89
C ARG A 321 9.66 20.59 25.84
N TRP A 322 9.40 20.53 27.15
CA TRP A 322 10.44 20.70 28.18
C TRP A 322 10.67 19.44 29.04
N GLY A 323 9.76 18.46 28.98
CA GLY A 323 9.75 17.33 29.90
C GLY A 323 11.00 16.45 29.83
N SER A 324 11.53 16.16 28.64
CA SER A 324 12.77 15.40 28.48
C SER A 324 14.00 16.14 29.02
N VAL A 325 14.09 17.45 28.76
CA VAL A 325 15.15 18.33 29.27
C VAL A 325 15.11 18.41 30.80
N LEU A 326 13.91 18.50 31.37
CA LEU A 326 13.72 18.54 32.81
C LEU A 326 14.12 17.21 33.48
N THR A 327 13.72 16.06 32.91
CA THR A 327 14.11 14.75 33.46
C THR A 327 15.61 14.51 33.35
N ALA A 328 16.24 14.92 32.25
CA ALA A 328 17.70 14.87 32.11
C ALA A 328 18.41 15.74 33.16
N TYR A 329 17.93 16.96 33.39
CA TYR A 329 18.47 17.85 34.43
C TYR A 329 18.30 17.28 35.86
N LEU A 330 17.21 16.55 36.12
CA LEU A 330 16.93 15.94 37.41
C LEU A 330 17.74 14.64 37.65
N ALA A 331 18.11 13.92 36.59
CA ALA A 331 18.93 12.71 36.69
C ALA A 331 20.28 12.99 37.38
N ASP A 332 20.89 14.15 37.08
CA ASP A 332 22.20 14.54 37.62
C ASP A 332 22.14 15.25 38.98
N LYS A 333 20.94 15.46 39.55
CA LYS A 333 20.74 16.25 40.78
C LYS A 333 19.88 15.52 41.82
N PRO A 334 20.44 14.54 42.55
CA PRO A 334 19.69 13.66 43.46
C PRO A 334 19.01 14.40 44.62
N LEU A 335 19.59 15.50 45.10
CA LEU A 335 18.99 16.35 46.15
C LEU A 335 17.69 17.03 45.68
N ILE A 336 17.69 17.57 44.45
CA ILE A 336 16.53 18.25 43.88
C ILE A 336 15.43 17.23 43.55
N THR A 337 15.82 16.06 43.06
CA THR A 337 14.92 14.94 42.77
C THR A 337 14.19 14.47 44.03
N LYS A 338 14.89 14.31 45.16
CA LYS A 338 14.24 13.99 46.44
C LYS A 338 13.28 15.09 46.90
N LEU A 339 13.59 16.35 46.63
CA LEU A 339 12.79 17.50 47.05
C LEU A 339 11.49 17.66 46.23
N LEU A 340 11.50 17.25 44.96
CA LEU A 340 10.34 17.32 44.07
C LEU A 340 9.42 16.10 44.14
N SER A 341 9.91 14.96 44.63
CA SER A 341 9.12 13.73 44.81
C SER A 341 7.77 13.92 45.54
N PRO A 342 7.67 14.70 46.65
CA PRO A 342 6.41 14.93 47.35
C PRO A 342 5.39 15.69 46.50
N MET A 343 5.84 16.66 45.70
CA MET A 343 4.97 17.45 44.83
C MET A 343 4.33 16.57 43.75
N ILE A 344 5.11 15.66 43.16
CA ILE A 344 4.64 14.76 42.12
C ILE A 344 3.64 13.75 42.70
N ARG A 345 3.91 13.22 43.92
CA ARG A 345 2.95 12.38 44.66
C ARG A 345 1.61 13.09 44.88
N ILE A 346 1.65 14.37 45.26
CA ILE A 346 0.44 15.18 45.46
C ILE A 346 -0.34 15.30 44.14
N ILE A 347 0.34 15.61 43.03
CA ILE A 347 -0.30 15.75 41.71
C ILE A 347 -0.98 14.44 41.28
N VAL A 348 -0.27 13.31 41.39
CA VAL A 348 -0.82 11.99 41.04
C VAL A 348 -2.02 11.65 41.93
N SER A 349 -1.94 11.91 43.24
CA SER A 349 -3.04 11.67 44.17
C SER A 349 -4.27 12.54 43.89
N ALA A 350 -4.06 13.80 43.47
CA ALA A 350 -5.13 14.71 43.10
C ALA A 350 -5.83 14.25 41.81
N VAL A 351 -5.06 13.81 40.82
CA VAL A 351 -5.57 13.24 39.57
C VAL A 351 -6.40 11.99 39.82
N SER A 352 -5.91 11.09 40.69
CA SER A 352 -6.65 9.88 41.10
C SER A 352 -8.00 10.23 41.73
N ARG A 353 -8.05 11.25 42.61
CA ARG A 353 -9.32 11.72 43.23
C ARG A 353 -10.29 12.38 42.25
N ILE A 354 -9.79 13.02 41.21
CA ILE A 354 -10.63 13.61 40.15
C ILE A 354 -11.23 12.50 39.29
N GLN A 355 -10.43 11.49 38.95
CA GLN A 355 -10.88 10.35 38.16
C GLN A 355 -11.87 9.44 38.88
N SER A 356 -11.83 9.35 40.22
CA SER A 356 -12.78 8.53 40.98
C SER A 356 -14.15 9.21 41.17
N LYS A 357 -14.29 10.49 40.83
CA LYS A 357 -15.55 11.26 40.91
C LYS A 357 -16.25 11.43 39.56
N LEU A 358 -15.59 11.00 38.48
CA LEU A 358 -16.11 10.95 37.10
C LEU A 358 -16.51 9.51 36.79
#